data_AF-A0A7Z9QNM9-F1
#
_entry.id   AF-A0A7Z9QNM9-F1
#
_cell.length_a   1.000
_cell.length_b   1.000
_cell.length_c   1.000
_cell.angle_alpha   90.00
_cell.angle_beta   90.00
_cell.angle_gamma   90.00
#
_symmetry.space_group_name_H-M   'P 1'
#
loop_
_entity.id
_entity.type
_entity.pdbx_description
1 polymer ?
#
loop_
_entity_poly.entity_id
_entity_poly.type
_entity_poly.pdbx_seq_one_letter_code
_entity_poly.pdbx_strand_id
1 'polypeptide(L)'
;MNDVPKILGKVPFDIQREVAQKEMPNEELPFLRPTMIKENCELAGFEPEAISYVQSVASQISTVPDLKYLLWYCHCLLCHSSSYSRGDVCNWVPLTNLLGELAGAFYLLVTLSGIPEAKKFHQIRRIPAKVLQETYSDTWIWVNDYKDKHNTWGIDLNIIPWLFNHLSGELYRLGRLQFVPRPFGQKIRVFRKRKKREVVVLSEGNVKFSGD
;
A
#
# COMPACT_ATOMS: atom_id res chain seq x y z
N MET A 1 22.68 -12.70 -13.53
CA MET A 1 22.23 -11.52 -12.76
C MET A 1 23.42 -10.94 -11.97
N ASN A 2 24.43 -10.38 -12.64
CA ASN A 2 25.72 -10.03 -11.99
C ASN A 2 26.03 -8.52 -11.91
N ASP A 3 25.08 -7.63 -12.16
CA ASP A 3 25.31 -6.17 -12.14
C ASP A 3 24.36 -5.42 -11.18
N VAL A 4 24.11 -6.03 -10.03
CA VAL A 4 23.18 -5.56 -9.00
C VAL A 4 23.72 -4.40 -8.13
N PRO A 5 25.04 -4.24 -7.87
CA PRO A 5 25.55 -3.15 -7.01
C PRO A 5 25.30 -1.72 -7.51
N LYS A 6 24.98 -1.52 -8.80
CA LYS A 6 24.70 -0.19 -9.39
C LYS A 6 23.25 0.29 -9.20
N ILE A 7 22.34 -0.55 -8.69
CA ILE A 7 20.89 -0.29 -8.63
C ILE A 7 20.55 0.73 -7.56
N LEU A 8 21.21 0.65 -6.41
CA LEU A 8 20.90 1.48 -5.25
C LEU A 8 21.35 2.96 -5.44
N GLY A 9 22.28 3.26 -6.35
CA GLY A 9 22.74 4.63 -6.60
C GLY A 9 21.77 5.54 -7.37
N LYS A 10 20.67 4.99 -7.93
CA LYS A 10 19.75 5.72 -8.84
C LYS A 10 18.35 5.94 -8.28
N VAL A 11 18.06 5.48 -7.07
CA VAL A 11 16.73 5.66 -6.46
C VAL A 11 16.85 6.65 -5.30
N PRO A 12 16.18 7.82 -5.35
CA PRO A 12 16.40 8.92 -4.41
C PRO A 12 15.78 8.56 -3.06
N PHE A 13 16.61 8.20 -2.09
CA PHE A 13 16.22 7.48 -0.89
C PHE A 13 17.05 7.95 0.32
N ASP A 14 17.07 9.27 0.53
CA ASP A 14 18.18 9.95 1.22
C ASP A 14 18.10 10.07 2.76
N ILE A 15 17.01 9.66 3.42
CA ILE A 15 16.96 9.74 4.91
C ILE A 15 16.62 8.40 5.55
N GLN A 16 15.86 7.56 4.84
CA GLN A 16 15.36 6.30 5.39
C GLN A 16 16.35 5.14 5.22
N ARG A 17 17.39 5.28 4.40
CA ARG A 17 18.27 4.17 4.02
C ARG A 17 19.12 3.65 5.16
N GLU A 18 19.76 4.55 5.89
CA GLU A 18 20.59 4.19 7.04
C GLU A 18 19.73 3.55 8.14
N VAL A 19 18.54 4.10 8.37
CA VAL A 19 17.57 3.54 9.33
C VAL A 19 17.13 2.14 8.89
N ALA A 20 16.69 1.98 7.64
CA ALA A 20 16.27 0.68 7.11
C ALA A 20 17.42 -0.33 7.13
N GLN A 21 18.64 0.06 6.82
CA GLN A 21 19.80 -0.84 6.88
C GLN A 21 20.08 -1.30 8.31
N LYS A 22 19.94 -0.40 9.30
CA LYS A 22 20.13 -0.72 10.72
C LYS A 22 18.99 -1.57 11.28
N GLU A 23 17.75 -1.34 10.83
CA GLU A 23 16.55 -2.05 11.30
C GLU A 23 16.30 -3.37 10.55
N MET A 24 17.05 -3.66 9.49
CA MET A 24 16.86 -4.87 8.70
C MET A 24 17.06 -6.12 9.56
N PRO A 25 16.09 -7.05 9.59
CA PRO A 25 16.26 -8.33 10.26
C PRO A 25 17.46 -9.12 9.69
N ASN A 26 18.30 -9.65 10.57
CA ASN A 26 19.56 -10.31 10.20
C ASN A 26 19.38 -11.60 9.38
N GLU A 27 18.32 -12.37 9.63
CA GLU A 27 18.14 -13.69 9.01
C GLU A 27 17.05 -13.68 7.94
N GLU A 28 15.84 -13.25 8.28
CA GLU A 28 14.66 -13.37 7.43
C GLU A 28 13.73 -12.16 7.62
N LEU A 29 13.12 -11.69 6.52
CA LEU A 29 12.06 -10.68 6.60
C LEU A 29 10.76 -11.37 7.04
N PRO A 30 10.15 -11.01 8.19
CA PRO A 30 8.98 -11.72 8.71
C PRO A 30 7.81 -11.82 7.73
N PHE A 31 7.62 -10.80 6.88
CA PHE A 31 6.56 -10.76 5.87
C PHE A 31 6.84 -11.63 4.63
N LEU A 32 8.06 -12.16 4.47
CA LEU A 32 8.38 -13.12 3.40
C LEU A 32 8.18 -14.59 3.82
N ARG A 33 7.88 -14.85 5.10
CA ARG A 33 7.57 -16.20 5.57
C ARG A 33 6.38 -16.76 4.80
N PRO A 34 6.43 -18.01 4.32
CA PRO A 34 5.33 -18.61 3.55
C PRO A 34 3.97 -18.55 4.27
N THR A 35 3.96 -18.73 5.59
CA THR A 35 2.75 -18.63 6.42
C THR A 35 2.17 -17.21 6.42
N MET A 36 3.03 -16.20 6.60
CA MET A 36 2.62 -14.79 6.61
C MET A 36 2.10 -14.34 5.23
N ILE A 37 2.77 -14.76 4.15
CA ILE A 37 2.30 -14.50 2.78
C ILE A 37 0.91 -15.10 2.59
N LYS A 38 0.72 -16.36 2.98
CA LYS A 38 -0.57 -17.05 2.87
C LYS A 38 -1.66 -16.30 3.63
N GLU A 39 -1.43 -15.97 4.90
CA GLU A 39 -2.40 -15.24 5.73
C GLU A 39 -2.79 -13.89 5.12
N ASN A 40 -1.81 -13.13 4.62
CA ASN A 40 -2.04 -11.81 4.02
C ASN A 40 -2.80 -11.92 2.69
N CYS A 41 -2.47 -12.93 1.87
CA CYS A 41 -3.18 -13.18 0.62
C CYS A 41 -4.62 -13.66 0.85
N GLU A 42 -4.84 -14.57 1.82
CA GLU A 42 -6.18 -15.04 2.20
C GLU A 42 -7.04 -13.89 2.76
N LEU A 43 -6.46 -13.00 3.57
CA LEU A 43 -7.15 -11.79 4.01
C LEU A 43 -7.59 -10.91 2.83
N ALA A 44 -6.74 -10.79 1.80
CA ALA A 44 -7.05 -10.04 0.60
C ALA A 44 -7.94 -10.81 -0.41
N GLY A 45 -8.30 -12.07 -0.13
CA GLY A 45 -9.19 -12.87 -0.95
C GLY A 45 -8.54 -13.54 -2.17
N PHE A 46 -7.24 -13.81 -2.12
CA PHE A 46 -6.50 -14.41 -3.22
C PHE A 46 -6.83 -15.90 -3.38
N GLU A 47 -6.78 -16.38 -4.62
CA GLU A 47 -6.93 -17.80 -4.94
C GLU A 47 -5.66 -18.61 -4.63
N PRO A 48 -5.77 -19.93 -4.34
CA PRO A 48 -4.64 -20.77 -3.96
C PRO A 48 -3.46 -20.74 -4.94
N GLU A 49 -3.73 -20.69 -6.24
CA GLU A 49 -2.69 -20.67 -7.28
C GLU A 49 -1.85 -19.39 -7.22
N ALA A 50 -2.51 -18.23 -7.01
CA ALA A 50 -1.84 -16.95 -6.83
C ALA A 50 -1.00 -16.95 -5.55
N ILE A 51 -1.50 -17.54 -4.46
CA ILE A 51 -0.75 -17.68 -3.20
C ILE A 51 0.53 -18.47 -3.43
N SER A 52 0.44 -19.63 -4.10
CA SER A 52 1.61 -20.46 -4.42
C SER A 52 2.63 -19.71 -5.29
N TYR A 53 2.17 -18.92 -6.26
CA TYR A 53 3.05 -18.09 -7.08
C TYR A 53 3.77 -17.01 -6.25
N VAL A 54 3.04 -16.27 -5.42
CA VAL A 54 3.63 -15.22 -4.57
C VAL A 54 4.67 -15.83 -3.61
N GLN A 55 4.40 -17.00 -3.04
CA GLN A 55 5.37 -17.73 -2.20
C GLN A 55 6.63 -18.16 -2.99
N SER A 56 6.46 -18.61 -4.24
CA SER A 56 7.59 -18.94 -5.12
C SER A 56 8.47 -17.73 -5.40
N VAL A 57 7.87 -16.58 -5.76
CA VAL A 57 8.62 -15.34 -6.03
C VAL A 57 9.30 -14.81 -4.76
N ALA A 58 8.64 -14.88 -3.61
CA ALA A 58 9.23 -14.52 -2.33
C ALA A 58 10.48 -15.36 -2.01
N SER A 59 10.43 -16.66 -2.27
CA SER A 59 11.59 -17.55 -2.12
C SER A 59 12.74 -17.11 -3.04
N GLN A 60 12.47 -16.83 -4.32
CA GLN A 60 13.48 -16.35 -5.27
C GLN A 60 14.12 -15.04 -4.82
N ILE A 61 13.32 -14.03 -4.47
CA ILE A 61 13.81 -12.72 -4.00
C ILE A 61 14.66 -12.85 -2.73
N SER A 62 14.27 -13.74 -1.81
CA SER A 62 14.99 -13.95 -0.54
C SER A 62 16.41 -14.46 -0.74
N THR A 63 16.71 -15.10 -1.86
CA THR A 63 18.06 -15.59 -2.21
C THR A 63 18.99 -14.51 -2.75
N VAL A 64 18.45 -13.35 -3.14
CA VAL A 64 19.22 -12.25 -3.72
C VAL A 64 19.32 -11.09 -2.71
N PRO A 65 20.47 -10.90 -2.03
CA PRO A 65 20.61 -9.95 -0.92
C PRO A 65 20.14 -8.52 -1.25
N ASP A 66 20.48 -8.02 -2.43
CA ASP A 66 20.10 -6.66 -2.85
C ASP A 66 18.60 -6.51 -3.11
N LEU A 67 17.93 -7.55 -3.64
CA LEU A 67 16.47 -7.52 -3.84
C LEU A 67 15.73 -7.65 -2.52
N LYS A 68 16.24 -8.50 -1.61
CA LYS A 68 15.75 -8.60 -0.24
C LYS A 68 15.88 -7.26 0.49
N TYR A 69 17.03 -6.60 0.37
CA TYR A 69 17.23 -5.25 0.93
C TYR A 69 16.30 -4.22 0.29
N LEU A 70 16.17 -4.20 -1.04
CA LEU A 70 15.28 -3.27 -1.73
C LEU A 70 13.82 -3.45 -1.27
N LEU A 71 13.38 -4.71 -1.11
CA LEU A 71 12.04 -5.03 -0.65
C LEU A 71 11.80 -4.54 0.79
N TRP A 72 12.76 -4.82 1.69
CA TRP A 72 12.75 -4.30 3.05
C TRP A 72 12.71 -2.77 3.09
N TYR A 73 13.53 -2.14 2.25
CA TYR A 73 13.61 -0.70 2.17
C TYR A 73 12.29 -0.07 1.70
N CYS A 74 11.67 -0.61 0.66
CA CYS A 74 10.31 -0.22 0.24
C CYS A 74 9.27 -0.44 1.33
N HIS A 75 9.37 -1.53 2.10
CA HIS A 75 8.51 -1.78 3.25
C HIS A 75 8.66 -0.69 4.33
N CYS A 76 9.88 -0.32 4.71
CA CYS A 76 10.15 0.76 5.67
C CYS A 76 9.55 2.09 5.20
N LEU A 77 9.68 2.42 3.92
CA LEU A 77 9.09 3.65 3.35
C LEU A 77 7.57 3.68 3.54
N LEU A 78 6.88 2.56 3.28
CA LEU A 78 5.44 2.50 3.41
C LEU A 78 4.97 2.40 4.87
N CYS A 79 5.73 1.74 5.75
CA CYS A 79 5.23 1.33 7.05
C CYS A 79 5.85 2.08 8.24
N HIS A 80 7.12 2.49 8.13
CA HIS A 80 7.88 3.08 9.25
C HIS A 80 8.10 4.59 9.10
N SER A 81 7.82 5.14 7.91
CA SER A 81 8.00 6.56 7.64
C SER A 81 6.72 7.36 7.87
N SER A 82 6.70 8.19 8.91
CA SER A 82 5.56 9.06 9.20
C SER A 82 5.40 10.23 8.22
N SER A 83 6.49 10.63 7.55
CA SER A 83 6.48 11.71 6.55
C SER A 83 6.32 11.22 5.12
N TYR A 84 6.41 9.92 4.87
CA TYR A 84 6.29 9.36 3.52
C TYR A 84 4.83 9.30 3.11
N SER A 85 4.56 9.76 1.89
CA SER A 85 3.22 9.93 1.37
C SER A 85 3.03 9.17 0.06
N ARG A 86 1.78 9.02 -0.33
CA ARG A 86 1.41 8.55 -1.67
C ARG A 86 2.06 9.35 -2.80
N GLY A 87 2.33 10.64 -2.59
CA GLY A 87 2.98 11.50 -3.58
C GLY A 87 4.44 11.08 -3.81
N ASP A 88 5.11 10.61 -2.76
CA ASP A 88 6.49 10.13 -2.84
C ASP A 88 6.56 8.80 -3.59
N VAL A 89 5.58 7.92 -3.38
CA VAL A 89 5.45 6.66 -4.13
C VAL A 89 5.26 6.91 -5.63
N CYS A 90 4.53 7.96 -6.02
CA CYS A 90 4.38 8.32 -7.44
C CYS A 90 5.71 8.66 -8.14
N ASN A 91 6.76 8.98 -7.38
CA ASN A 91 8.09 9.28 -7.91
C ASN A 91 8.97 8.03 -8.03
N TRP A 92 8.47 6.84 -7.70
CA TRP A 92 9.21 5.60 -7.86
C TRP A 92 9.53 5.33 -9.33
N VAL A 93 10.74 4.86 -9.58
CA VAL A 93 11.17 4.44 -10.92
C VAL A 93 10.69 3.01 -11.16
N PRO A 94 10.11 2.70 -12.35
CA PRO A 94 9.77 1.34 -12.72
C PRO A 94 10.98 0.40 -12.66
N LEU A 95 10.80 -0.75 -12.00
CA LEU A 95 11.81 -1.80 -11.88
C LEU A 95 11.77 -2.78 -13.06
N THR A 96 10.96 -2.55 -14.08
CA THR A 96 10.83 -3.43 -15.26
C THR A 96 12.16 -3.64 -15.98
N ASN A 97 13.00 -2.61 -16.09
CA ASN A 97 14.34 -2.74 -16.67
C ASN A 97 15.30 -3.62 -15.86
N LEU A 98 15.03 -3.78 -14.56
CA LEU A 98 15.87 -4.54 -13.64
C LEU A 98 15.34 -5.97 -13.44
N LEU A 99 14.04 -6.09 -13.21
CA LEU A 99 13.38 -7.32 -12.78
C LEU A 99 12.61 -8.01 -13.92
N GLY A 100 12.45 -7.35 -15.06
CA GLY A 100 11.63 -7.84 -16.16
C GLY A 100 10.22 -8.19 -15.67
N GLU A 101 9.80 -9.42 -15.97
CA GLU A 101 8.48 -9.96 -15.61
C GLU A 101 8.26 -10.08 -14.08
N LEU A 102 9.33 -10.12 -13.27
CA LEU A 102 9.23 -10.18 -11.81
C LEU A 102 8.88 -8.83 -11.18
N ALA A 103 8.92 -7.73 -11.92
CA ALA A 103 8.67 -6.39 -11.38
C ALA A 103 7.28 -6.28 -10.72
N GLY A 104 6.23 -6.77 -11.37
CA GLY A 104 4.88 -6.73 -10.82
C GLY A 104 4.73 -7.56 -9.54
N ALA A 105 5.32 -8.76 -9.51
CA ALA A 105 5.31 -9.62 -8.33
C ALA A 105 6.12 -9.03 -7.16
N PHE A 106 7.22 -8.32 -7.46
CA PHE A 106 7.98 -7.56 -6.46
C PHE A 106 7.11 -6.47 -5.82
N TYR A 107 6.41 -5.66 -6.63
CA TYR A 107 5.50 -4.63 -6.11
C TYR A 107 4.32 -5.20 -5.32
N LEU A 108 3.83 -6.37 -5.73
CA LEU A 108 2.81 -7.10 -4.98
C LEU A 108 3.33 -7.50 -3.59
N LEU A 109 4.55 -8.04 -3.50
CA LEU A 109 5.18 -8.35 -2.20
C LEU A 109 5.38 -7.11 -1.34
N VAL A 110 5.81 -5.98 -1.92
CA VAL A 110 5.89 -4.69 -1.20
C VAL A 110 4.53 -4.33 -0.60
N THR A 111 3.46 -4.46 -1.38
CA THR A 111 2.10 -4.13 -0.93
C THR A 111 1.61 -5.06 0.18
N LEU A 112 1.77 -6.37 0.00
CA LEU A 112 1.39 -7.38 1.00
C LEU A 112 2.20 -7.24 2.29
N SER A 113 3.44 -6.75 2.22
CA SER A 113 4.30 -6.56 3.39
C SER A 113 3.73 -5.58 4.41
N GLY A 114 2.88 -4.63 3.99
CA GLY A 114 2.29 -3.63 4.87
C GLY A 114 1.00 -4.09 5.57
N ILE A 115 0.39 -5.20 5.14
CA ILE A 115 -0.87 -5.71 5.72
C ILE A 115 -0.78 -5.97 7.24
N PRO A 116 0.32 -6.55 7.78
CA PRO A 116 0.47 -6.74 9.22
C PRO A 116 0.40 -5.43 10.02
N GLU A 117 1.07 -4.36 9.56
CA GLU A 117 1.02 -3.05 10.23
C GLU A 117 -0.36 -2.39 10.11
N ALA A 118 -0.94 -2.47 8.91
CA ALA A 118 -2.31 -2.08 8.64
C ALA A 118 -3.32 -2.71 9.63
N LYS A 119 -3.16 -4.01 9.91
CA LYS A 119 -3.99 -4.76 10.85
C LYS A 119 -3.87 -4.19 12.27
N LYS A 120 -2.67 -3.81 12.72
CA LYS A 120 -2.47 -3.14 14.02
C LYS A 120 -3.19 -1.80 14.08
N PHE A 121 -3.10 -0.97 13.03
CA PHE A 121 -3.83 0.30 12.96
C PHE A 121 -5.34 0.10 13.07
N HIS A 122 -5.89 -0.89 12.36
CA HIS A 122 -7.32 -1.23 12.42
C HIS A 122 -7.73 -1.69 13.81
N GLN A 123 -6.93 -2.53 14.48
CA GLN A 123 -7.19 -2.99 15.84
C GLN A 123 -7.19 -1.84 16.85
N ILE A 124 -6.19 -0.95 16.80
CA ILE A 124 -6.09 0.22 17.68
C ILE A 124 -7.32 1.14 17.52
N ARG A 125 -7.80 1.32 16.29
CA ARG A 125 -8.99 2.12 15.96
C ARG A 125 -10.31 1.37 16.12
N ARG A 126 -10.27 0.11 16.57
CA ARG A 126 -11.45 -0.77 16.74
C ARG A 126 -12.29 -0.92 15.47
N ILE A 127 -11.62 -0.96 14.32
CA ILE A 127 -12.28 -1.19 13.04
C ILE A 127 -12.69 -2.67 12.94
N PRO A 128 -13.94 -2.98 12.57
CA PRO A 128 -14.39 -4.38 12.45
C PRO A 128 -13.53 -5.18 11.46
N ALA A 129 -13.25 -6.46 11.77
CA ALA A 129 -12.45 -7.34 10.93
C ALA A 129 -13.00 -7.48 9.49
N LYS A 130 -14.33 -7.41 9.33
CA LYS A 130 -14.96 -7.41 8.00
C LYS A 130 -14.59 -6.18 7.17
N VAL A 131 -14.50 -5.00 7.79
CA VAL A 131 -14.10 -3.76 7.09
C VAL A 131 -12.63 -3.83 6.69
N LEU A 132 -11.77 -4.41 7.54
CA LEU A 132 -10.39 -4.73 7.18
C LEU A 132 -10.38 -5.61 5.91
N GLN A 133 -11.01 -6.78 5.96
CA GLN A 133 -11.05 -7.72 4.83
C GLN A 133 -11.58 -7.08 3.54
N GLU A 134 -12.73 -6.39 3.61
CA GLU A 134 -13.30 -5.69 2.46
C GLU A 134 -12.35 -4.62 1.91
N THR A 135 -11.67 -3.88 2.78
CA THR A 135 -10.69 -2.86 2.37
C THR A 135 -9.50 -3.50 1.65
N TYR A 136 -8.87 -4.52 2.21
CA TYR A 136 -7.68 -5.14 1.59
C TYR A 136 -7.99 -6.03 0.39
N SER A 137 -9.26 -6.44 0.21
CA SER A 137 -9.70 -7.17 -1.00
C SER A 137 -9.52 -6.37 -2.30
N ASP A 138 -9.35 -5.04 -2.22
CA ASP A 138 -9.02 -4.19 -3.36
C ASP A 138 -7.68 -4.62 -4.00
N THR A 139 -6.74 -5.14 -3.20
CA THR A 139 -5.47 -5.68 -3.70
C THR A 139 -5.72 -6.80 -4.72
N TRP A 140 -6.69 -7.68 -4.48
CA TRP A 140 -7.01 -8.78 -5.40
C TRP A 140 -7.63 -8.30 -6.70
N ILE A 141 -8.40 -7.21 -6.68
CA ILE A 141 -8.94 -6.57 -7.88
C ILE A 141 -7.79 -6.16 -8.81
N TRP A 142 -6.77 -5.49 -8.25
CA TRP A 142 -5.61 -5.05 -9.03
C TRP A 142 -4.67 -6.18 -9.45
N VAL A 143 -4.59 -7.25 -8.66
CA VAL A 143 -3.83 -8.45 -9.06
C VAL A 143 -4.49 -9.15 -10.25
N ASN A 144 -5.82 -9.21 -10.32
CA ASN A 144 -6.53 -9.76 -11.47
C ASN A 144 -6.39 -8.85 -12.70
N ASP A 145 -6.54 -7.53 -12.53
CA ASP A 145 -6.30 -6.55 -13.61
C ASP A 145 -4.88 -6.68 -14.19
N TYR A 146 -3.87 -6.89 -13.33
CA TYR A 146 -2.51 -7.17 -13.79
C TYR A 146 -2.39 -8.52 -14.50
N LYS A 147 -3.03 -9.57 -13.99
CA LYS A 147 -3.06 -10.91 -14.63
C LYS A 147 -3.67 -10.85 -16.02
N ASP A 148 -4.76 -10.12 -16.19
CA ASP A 148 -5.43 -9.96 -17.48
C ASP A 148 -4.55 -9.25 -18.51
N LYS A 149 -3.71 -8.30 -18.07
CA LYS A 149 -2.78 -7.55 -18.95
C LYS A 149 -1.47 -8.27 -19.24
N HIS A 150 -0.95 -9.03 -18.28
CA HIS A 150 0.43 -9.54 -18.32
C HIS A 150 0.53 -11.06 -18.27
N ASN A 151 -0.59 -11.77 -18.13
CA ASN A 151 -0.68 -13.23 -18.04
C ASN A 151 0.17 -13.83 -16.89
N THR A 152 0.40 -13.04 -15.84
CA THR A 152 1.12 -13.42 -14.61
C THR A 152 0.60 -12.60 -13.43
N TRP A 153 0.88 -13.00 -12.19
CA TRP A 153 0.41 -12.25 -11.01
C TRP A 153 1.39 -11.16 -10.58
N GLY A 154 0.86 -10.00 -10.23
CA GLY A 154 1.63 -8.83 -9.83
C GLY A 154 0.71 -7.62 -9.66
N ILE A 155 1.29 -6.44 -9.50
CA ILE A 155 0.57 -5.16 -9.62
C ILE A 155 1.45 -4.15 -10.38
N ASP A 156 0.80 -3.23 -11.08
CA ASP A 156 1.48 -2.10 -11.70
C ASP A 156 1.97 -1.10 -10.64
N LEU A 157 3.12 -0.46 -10.90
CA LEU A 157 3.71 0.52 -9.99
C LEU A 157 2.76 1.69 -9.67
N ASN A 158 2.00 2.15 -10.66
CA ASN A 158 1.05 3.26 -10.50
C ASN A 158 -0.14 2.92 -9.57
N ILE A 159 -0.32 1.65 -9.21
CA ILE A 159 -1.35 1.19 -8.26
C ILE A 159 -0.88 1.30 -6.81
N ILE A 160 0.43 1.26 -6.54
CA ILE A 160 0.97 1.32 -5.17
C ILE A 160 0.51 2.60 -4.43
N PRO A 161 0.52 3.81 -5.01
CA PRO A 161 0.00 5.00 -4.33
C PRO A 161 -1.48 4.88 -3.90
N TRP A 162 -2.29 4.12 -4.64
CA TRP A 162 -3.69 3.85 -4.30
C TRP A 162 -3.78 2.86 -3.13
N LEU A 163 -3.08 1.73 -3.22
CA LEU A 163 -3.04 0.71 -2.18
C LEU A 163 -2.36 1.22 -0.90
N PHE A 164 -1.48 2.21 -0.99
CA PHE A 164 -0.88 2.83 0.17
C PHE A 164 -1.93 3.52 1.07
N ASN A 165 -3.01 4.09 0.53
CA ASN A 165 -4.10 4.62 1.37
C ASN A 165 -4.76 3.53 2.23
N HIS A 166 -4.76 2.29 1.75
CA HIS A 166 -5.27 1.15 2.50
C HIS A 166 -4.28 0.82 3.62
N LEU A 167 -2.98 0.71 3.30
CA LEU A 167 -1.94 0.35 4.26
C LEU A 167 -1.76 1.39 5.39
N SER A 168 -1.89 2.68 5.08
CA SER A 168 -1.82 3.78 6.06
C SER A 168 -3.08 3.95 6.92
N GLY A 169 -4.13 3.15 6.66
CA GLY A 169 -5.42 3.26 7.33
C GLY A 169 -6.13 4.58 7.01
N GLU A 170 -5.84 5.19 5.87
CA GLU A 170 -6.49 6.41 5.40
C GLU A 170 -7.72 6.13 4.53
N LEU A 171 -7.94 4.88 4.11
CA LEU A 171 -9.07 4.47 3.29
C LEU A 171 -9.78 3.28 3.91
N TYR A 172 -11.11 3.32 3.88
CA TYR A 172 -11.97 2.24 4.33
C TYR A 172 -13.02 1.91 3.27
N ARG A 173 -13.18 0.64 2.93
CA ARG A 173 -14.32 0.15 2.15
C ARG A 173 -15.49 -0.14 3.07
N LEU A 174 -16.65 0.45 2.77
CA LEU A 174 -17.90 0.23 3.51
C LEU A 174 -18.97 -0.18 2.50
N GLY A 175 -19.13 -1.50 2.31
CA GLY A 175 -19.99 -2.06 1.28
C GLY A 175 -19.45 -1.81 -0.13
N ARG A 176 -20.23 -1.12 -0.97
CA ARG A 176 -19.87 -0.87 -2.38
C ARG A 176 -18.88 0.28 -2.57
N LEU A 177 -18.76 1.19 -1.60
CA LEU A 177 -17.97 2.42 -1.76
C LEU A 177 -16.74 2.41 -0.84
N GLN A 178 -15.70 3.09 -1.29
CA GLN A 178 -14.50 3.40 -0.51
C GLN A 178 -14.53 4.86 -0.06
N PHE A 179 -14.10 5.10 1.18
CA PHE A 179 -14.12 6.42 1.81
C PHE A 179 -12.73 6.75 2.34
N VAL A 180 -12.27 7.98 2.06
CA VAL A 180 -11.06 8.55 2.64
C VAL A 180 -11.49 9.71 3.54
N PRO A 181 -11.42 9.59 4.88
CA PRO A 181 -11.69 10.72 5.76
C PRO A 181 -10.64 11.81 5.54
N ARG A 182 -11.06 12.91 4.90
CA ARG A 182 -10.25 14.11 4.73
C ARG A 182 -11.01 15.34 5.24
N PRO A 183 -10.32 16.36 5.75
CA PRO A 183 -10.93 17.65 6.03
C PRO A 183 -11.60 18.20 4.76
N PHE A 184 -12.80 18.73 4.93
CA PHE A 184 -13.50 19.43 3.84
C PHE A 184 -12.91 20.83 3.69
N GLY A 185 -12.01 21.01 2.72
CA GLY A 185 -11.27 22.25 2.50
C GLY A 185 -12.03 23.35 1.76
N GLN A 186 -13.33 23.19 1.52
CA GLN A 186 -14.13 24.23 0.88
C GLN A 186 -14.39 25.38 1.84
N LYS A 187 -14.61 26.58 1.29
CA LYS A 187 -14.86 27.83 2.03
C LYS A 187 -16.30 27.91 2.56
N ILE A 188 -16.76 26.83 3.19
CA ILE A 188 -18.10 26.70 3.75
C ILE A 188 -17.97 26.18 5.17
N ARG A 189 -18.72 26.77 6.10
CA ARG A 189 -18.80 26.36 7.50
C ARG A 189 -20.22 25.90 7.81
N VAL A 190 -20.34 24.69 8.35
CA VAL A 190 -21.63 24.09 8.72
C VAL A 190 -21.72 24.02 10.24
N PHE A 191 -22.74 24.68 10.80
CA PHE A 191 -23.03 24.68 12.22
C PHE A 191 -24.34 23.91 12.46
N ARG A 192 -24.36 23.08 13.52
CA ARG A 192 -25.58 22.39 13.96
C ARG A 192 -25.95 22.84 15.36
N LYS A 193 -27.15 23.37 15.54
CA LYS A 193 -27.68 23.74 16.86
C LYS A 193 -27.99 22.47 17.65
N ARG A 194 -27.22 22.22 18.71
CA ARG A 194 -27.24 20.95 19.48
C ARG A 194 -28.64 20.50 19.92
N LYS A 195 -29.47 21.41 20.43
CA LYS A 195 -30.80 21.09 20.99
C LYS A 195 -31.90 20.88 19.93
N LYS A 196 -31.87 21.63 18.84
CA LYS A 196 -32.95 21.63 17.83
C LYS A 196 -32.61 20.86 16.55
N ARG A 197 -31.36 20.41 16.40
CA ARG A 197 -30.81 19.79 15.18
C ARG A 197 -30.93 20.65 13.91
N GLU A 198 -31.28 21.92 14.05
CA GLU A 198 -31.23 22.94 12.99
C GLU A 198 -29.79 23.08 12.48
N VAL A 199 -29.64 23.12 11.16
CA VAL A 199 -28.34 23.28 10.47
C VAL A 199 -28.29 24.68 9.85
N VAL A 200 -27.19 25.39 10.10
CA VAL A 200 -26.87 26.68 9.47
C VAL A 200 -25.60 26.48 8.66
N VAL A 201 -25.65 26.82 7.38
CA VAL A 201 -24.51 26.78 6.46
C VAL A 201 -24.11 28.21 6.15
N LEU A 202 -22.85 28.55 6.40
CA LEU A 202 -22.27 29.86 6.08
C LEU A 202 -21.22 29.67 5.00
N SER A 203 -21.34 30.42 3.91
CA SER A 203 -20.27 30.55 2.92
C SER A 203 -19.34 31.67 3.33
N GLU A 204 -18.03 31.48 3.17
CA GLU A 204 -17.11 32.62 3.22
C GLU A 204 -17.32 33.52 1.98
N GLY A 205 -16.80 34.75 2.04
CA GLY A 205 -16.89 35.70 0.93
C GLY A 205 -16.23 35.18 -0.36
N ASN A 206 -16.73 35.64 -1.50
CA ASN A 206 -16.21 35.33 -2.84
C ASN A 206 -16.34 33.86 -3.30
N VAL A 207 -17.20 33.06 -2.66
CA VAL A 207 -17.63 31.76 -3.20
C VAL A 207 -18.74 32.00 -4.23
N LYS A 208 -18.55 31.51 -5.45
CA LYS A 208 -19.57 31.55 -6.51
C LYS A 208 -20.36 30.24 -6.49
N PHE A 209 -21.68 30.36 -6.47
CA PHE A 209 -22.59 29.23 -6.60
C PHE A 209 -23.20 29.28 -8.01
N SER A 210 -23.18 28.17 -8.72
CA SER A 210 -24.04 27.96 -9.88
C SER A 210 -25.39 27.46 -9.38
N GLY A 211 -26.48 27.96 -9.97
CA GLY A 211 -27.77 27.30 -9.83
C GLY A 211 -27.75 25.95 -10.54
N ASP A 212 -28.47 25.00 -9.97
CA ASP A 212 -28.84 23.70 -10.54
C ASP A 212 -29.96 23.82 -11.59
#